data_AF-A0A081AKC9-F1
#
_entry.id   AF-A0A081AKC9-F1
#
_cell.length_a   1.000
_cell.length_b   1.000
_cell.length_c   1.000
_cell.angle_alpha   90.00
_cell.angle_beta   90.00
_cell.angle_gamma   90.00
#
_symmetry.space_group_name_H-M   'P 1'
#
loop_
_entity.id
_entity.type
_entity.pdbx_description
1 polymer ?
#
loop_
_entity_poly.entity_id
_entity_poly.type
_entity_poly.pdbx_seq_one_letter_code
_entity_poly.pdbx_strand_id
1 'polypeptide(L)'
;MTEAFREDLNRSIKFIPFEDRTDIHTLARALGIQKSTLYVYYRAGVFRSHTARVKPMLTEKQHVDGVKFALGFVHRGPSNTLMFDSMTDYVHLDEKWFYPHKEKQRFYLGEHEDAPHITVKKRTSSK
;
A
#
# COMPACT_ATOMS: atom_id res chain seq x y z
N MET A 1 28.14 -11.42 14.32
CA MET A 1 27.03 -12.24 13.80
C MET A 1 27.54 -12.95 12.56
N THR A 2 27.33 -14.27 12.43
CA THR A 2 27.84 -15.02 11.27
C THR A 2 26.93 -14.81 10.06
N GLU A 3 27.51 -14.85 8.86
CA GLU A 3 26.75 -14.67 7.62
C GLU A 3 25.69 -15.76 7.44
N ALA A 4 26.04 -17.01 7.77
CA ALA A 4 25.10 -18.13 7.75
C ALA A 4 23.87 -17.91 8.64
N PHE A 5 24.04 -17.29 9.81
CA PHE A 5 22.91 -16.95 10.69
C PHE A 5 22.03 -15.85 10.10
N ARG A 6 22.65 -14.84 9.46
CA ARG A 6 21.93 -13.76 8.78
C ARG A 6 21.08 -14.32 7.65
N GLU A 7 21.64 -15.18 6.81
CA GLU A 7 20.90 -15.83 5.73
C GLU A 7 19.75 -16.70 6.25
N ASP A 8 19.99 -17.50 7.29
CA ASP A 8 18.98 -18.37 7.88
C ASP A 8 17.82 -17.59 8.53
N LEU A 9 18.12 -16.49 9.23
CA LEU A 9 17.11 -15.60 9.79
C LEU A 9 16.25 -14.97 8.69
N ASN A 10 16.88 -14.45 7.63
CA ASN A 10 16.17 -13.85 6.50
C ASN A 10 15.27 -14.87 5.79
N ARG A 11 15.77 -16.10 5.60
CA ARG A 11 14.99 -17.22 5.06
C ARG A 11 13.79 -17.53 5.95
N SER A 12 13.99 -17.62 7.27
CA SER A 12 12.93 -17.88 8.25
C SER A 12 11.85 -16.80 8.26
N ILE A 13 12.25 -15.52 8.21
CA ILE A 13 11.31 -14.39 8.06
C ILE A 13 10.46 -14.58 6.79
N LYS A 14 11.09 -14.93 5.66
CA LYS A 14 10.39 -15.13 4.38
C LYS A 14 9.36 -16.27 4.37
N PHE A 15 9.43 -17.22 5.30
CA PHE A 15 8.45 -18.30 5.42
C PHE A 15 7.20 -17.95 6.26
N ILE A 16 7.27 -16.90 7.09
CA ILE A 16 6.16 -16.49 7.96
C ILE A 16 5.09 -15.76 7.14
N PRO A 17 3.77 -15.90 7.31
CA PRO A 17 2.80 -15.10 6.55
C PRO A 17 2.94 -13.59 6.81
N PHE A 18 2.64 -12.72 5.83
CA PHE A 18 2.77 -11.26 6.00
C PHE A 18 1.99 -10.70 7.19
N GLU A 19 0.85 -11.30 7.54
CA GLU A 19 0.01 -10.92 8.67
C GLU A 19 0.78 -10.94 10.00
N ASP A 20 1.67 -11.91 10.15
CA ASP A 20 2.51 -12.13 11.33
C ASP A 20 3.83 -11.34 11.29
N ARG A 21 4.09 -10.60 10.21
CA ARG A 21 5.28 -9.74 10.04
C ARG A 21 4.99 -8.26 10.22
N THR A 22 3.81 -7.89 10.68
CA THR A 22 3.38 -6.48 10.74
C THR A 22 3.88 -5.75 11.99
N ASP A 23 4.09 -6.51 13.06
CA ASP A 23 4.60 -6.04 14.34
C ASP A 23 5.77 -6.91 14.81
N ILE A 24 6.74 -6.29 15.49
CA ILE A 24 7.96 -6.98 15.93
C ILE A 24 7.68 -8.01 17.01
N HIS A 25 6.63 -7.84 17.82
CA HIS A 25 6.21 -8.84 18.80
C HIS A 25 5.66 -10.09 18.13
N THR A 26 4.78 -9.93 17.13
CA THR A 26 4.21 -11.07 16.41
C THR A 26 5.29 -11.82 15.65
N LEU A 27 6.19 -11.10 14.99
CA LEU A 27 7.35 -11.69 14.31
C LEU A 27 8.25 -12.46 15.28
N ALA A 28 8.56 -11.87 16.44
CA ALA A 28 9.36 -12.52 17.47
C ALA A 28 8.73 -13.83 17.96
N ARG A 29 7.41 -13.83 18.19
CA ARG A 29 6.66 -15.03 18.57
C ARG A 29 6.71 -16.09 17.47
N ALA A 30 6.51 -15.71 16.21
CA ALA A 30 6.55 -16.62 15.07
C ALA A 30 7.94 -17.23 14.84
N LEU A 31 9.01 -16.47 15.10
CA LEU A 31 10.40 -16.95 15.02
C LEU A 31 10.85 -17.72 16.28
N GLY A 32 10.11 -17.67 17.38
CA GLY A 32 10.54 -18.23 18.67
C GLY A 32 11.73 -17.49 19.31
N ILE A 33 11.98 -16.23 18.92
CA ILE A 33 13.10 -15.42 19.42
C ILE A 33 12.56 -14.37 20.40
N GLN A 34 13.31 -14.04 21.44
CA GLN A 34 12.94 -12.93 22.32
C GLN A 34 12.92 -11.60 21.56
N LYS A 35 11.87 -10.78 21.78
CA LYS A 35 11.70 -9.49 21.10
C LYS A 35 12.95 -8.60 21.19
N SER A 36 13.57 -8.50 22.37
CA SER A 36 14.76 -7.66 22.59
C SER A 36 15.89 -8.05 21.65
N THR A 37 16.16 -9.36 21.57
CA THR A 37 17.17 -9.94 20.68
C THR A 37 16.86 -9.67 19.22
N LEU A 38 15.61 -9.90 18.78
CA LEU A 38 15.18 -9.61 17.42
C LEU A 38 15.30 -8.11 17.08
N TYR A 39 15.02 -7.23 18.04
CA TYR A 39 15.19 -5.79 17.88
C TYR A 39 16.66 -5.39 17.71
N VAL A 40 17.60 -6.03 18.41
CA VAL A 40 19.04 -5.82 18.19
C VAL A 40 19.42 -6.20 16.75
N TYR A 41 18.92 -7.31 16.24
CA TYR A 41 19.18 -7.75 14.86
C TYR A 41 18.59 -6.79 13.83
N TYR A 42 17.37 -6.30 14.07
CA TYR A 42 16.76 -5.25 13.27
C TYR A 42 17.61 -3.97 13.24
N ARG A 43 18.10 -3.51 14.40
CA ARG A 43 18.95 -2.31 14.51
C ARG A 43 20.31 -2.50 13.85
N ALA A 44 20.80 -3.74 13.80
CA ALA A 44 22.01 -4.11 13.07
C ALA A 44 21.81 -4.26 11.55
N GLY A 45 20.58 -4.09 11.04
CA GLY A 45 20.28 -4.13 9.60
C GLY A 45 20.21 -5.53 9.00
N VAL A 46 20.13 -6.58 9.82
CA VAL A 46 20.08 -7.99 9.39
C VAL A 46 18.84 -8.27 8.55
N PHE A 47 17.76 -7.55 8.82
CA PHE A 47 16.51 -7.52 8.06
C PHE A 47 15.93 -6.12 8.16
N ARG A 48 14.92 -5.81 7.34
CA ARG A 48 14.42 -4.43 7.19
C ARG A 48 12.95 -4.30 7.50
N SER A 49 12.54 -3.08 7.80
CA SER A 49 11.13 -2.70 7.85
C SER A 49 10.77 -1.96 6.57
N HIS A 50 9.60 -2.24 6.02
CA HIS A 50 9.05 -1.53 4.88
C HIS A 50 7.61 -1.11 5.17
N THR A 51 7.23 0.10 4.79
CA THR A 51 5.84 0.57 4.91
C THR A 51 5.22 0.62 3.52
N ALA A 52 4.32 -0.30 3.24
CA ALA A 52 3.55 -0.34 2.01
C ALA A 52 2.30 0.54 2.15
N ARG A 53 1.95 1.24 1.06
CA ARG A 53 0.69 1.97 0.95
C ARG A 53 -0.33 1.10 0.23
N VAL A 54 -1.55 1.08 0.75
CA VAL A 54 -2.67 0.45 0.07
C VAL A 54 -2.95 1.21 -1.22
N LYS A 55 -2.87 0.52 -2.36
CA LYS A 55 -3.30 1.09 -3.64
C LYS A 55 -4.74 0.66 -3.92
N PRO A 56 -5.66 1.59 -4.21
CA PRO A 56 -6.99 1.22 -4.61
C PRO A 56 -6.93 0.50 -5.96
N MET A 57 -7.52 -0.68 -6.04
CA MET A 57 -7.63 -1.41 -7.30
C MET A 57 -8.75 -0.79 -8.13
N LEU A 58 -8.39 -0.16 -9.24
CA LEU A 58 -9.34 0.28 -10.26
C LEU A 58 -9.50 -0.82 -11.29
N THR A 59 -10.74 -1.13 -11.65
CA THR A 59 -11.06 -1.97 -12.80
C THR A 59 -10.84 -1.19 -14.09
N GLU A 60 -10.60 -1.89 -15.19
CA GLU A 60 -10.44 -1.26 -16.51
C GLU A 60 -11.68 -0.42 -16.89
N LYS A 61 -12.88 -0.92 -16.59
CA LYS A 61 -14.13 -0.19 -16.74
C LYS A 61 -14.13 1.13 -15.97
N GLN A 62 -13.71 1.13 -14.70
CA GLN A 62 -13.63 2.35 -13.89
C GLN A 62 -12.62 3.36 -14.45
N HIS A 63 -11.52 2.89 -15.03
CA HIS A 63 -10.59 3.76 -15.74
C HIS A 63 -11.25 4.44 -16.95
N VAL A 64 -11.91 3.65 -17.80
CA VAL A 64 -12.60 4.16 -19.00
C VAL A 64 -13.72 5.13 -18.62
N ASP A 65 -14.54 4.79 -17.63
CA ASP A 65 -15.65 5.63 -17.19
C ASP A 65 -15.13 6.95 -16.59
N GLY A 66 -14.02 6.93 -15.84
CA GLY A 66 -13.38 8.13 -15.32
C GLY A 66 -12.85 9.05 -16.41
N VAL A 67 -12.22 8.49 -17.45
CA VAL A 67 -11.72 9.26 -18.61
C VAL A 67 -12.88 9.85 -19.40
N LYS A 68 -13.94 9.07 -19.66
CA LYS A 68 -15.15 9.56 -20.35
C LYS A 68 -15.83 10.69 -19.58
N PHE A 69 -15.95 10.53 -18.27
CA PHE A 69 -16.49 11.57 -17.40
C PHE A 69 -15.66 12.86 -17.49
N ALA A 70 -14.33 12.78 -17.34
CA ALA A 70 -13.45 13.93 -17.44
C ALA A 70 -13.52 14.60 -18.83
N LEU A 71 -13.61 13.81 -19.91
CA LEU A 71 -13.75 14.32 -21.27
C LEU A 71 -15.05 15.10 -21.47
N GLY A 72 -16.13 14.76 -20.76
CA GLY A 72 -17.39 15.50 -20.79
C GLY A 72 -17.28 16.94 -20.31
N PHE A 73 -16.22 17.29 -19.57
CA PHE A 73 -15.93 18.65 -19.12
C PHE A 73 -14.88 19.35 -19.98
N VAL A 74 -14.41 18.74 -21.05
CA VAL A 74 -13.45 19.37 -21.97
C VAL A 74 -14.20 19.96 -23.15
N HIS A 75 -13.99 21.24 -23.42
CA HIS A 75 -14.58 21.95 -24.55
C HIS A 75 -13.51 22.71 -25.34
N ARG A 76 -13.84 23.15 -26.55
CA ARG A 76 -12.94 23.98 -27.37
C ARG A 76 -13.10 25.45 -26.99
N GLY A 77 -12.02 26.03 -26.49
CA GLY A 77 -11.90 27.45 -26.22
C GLY A 77 -11.43 28.25 -27.44
N PRO A 78 -11.10 29.54 -27.23
CA PRO A 78 -10.54 30.40 -28.26
C PRO A 78 -9.27 29.77 -28.88
N SER A 79 -9.08 30.02 -30.19
CA SER A 79 -7.95 29.48 -30.96
C SER A 79 -7.90 27.94 -31.03
N ASN A 80 -9.06 27.28 -30.92
CA ASN A 80 -9.19 25.82 -31.03
C ASN A 80 -8.43 25.04 -29.92
N THR A 81 -8.17 25.68 -28.79
CA THR A 81 -7.47 25.09 -27.64
C THR A 81 -8.45 24.26 -26.81
N LEU A 82 -8.03 23.10 -26.30
CA LEU A 82 -8.85 22.32 -25.37
C LEU A 82 -8.78 22.95 -23.97
N MET A 83 -9.93 23.25 -23.38
CA MET A 83 -10.08 23.85 -22.05
C MET A 83 -11.05 23.02 -21.21
N PHE A 84 -10.81 22.96 -19.90
CA PHE A 84 -11.75 22.37 -18.96
C PHE A 84 -12.85 23.38 -18.60
N ASP A 85 -14.06 22.88 -18.36
CA ASP A 85 -15.18 23.62 -17.78
C ASP A 85 -14.75 24.26 -16.45
N SER A 86 -15.17 25.52 -16.22
CA SER A 86 -14.87 26.23 -14.98
C SER A 86 -15.56 25.62 -13.75
N MET A 87 -16.57 24.79 -13.99
CA MET A 87 -17.41 24.12 -12.99
C MET A 87 -18.04 25.07 -11.97
N THR A 88 -18.17 26.36 -12.32
CA THR A 88 -18.66 27.42 -11.40
C THR A 88 -20.11 27.22 -10.99
N ASP A 89 -20.89 26.50 -11.80
CA ASP A 89 -22.30 26.19 -11.55
C ASP A 89 -22.51 24.82 -10.88
N TYR A 90 -21.42 24.14 -10.49
CA TYR A 90 -21.47 22.83 -9.86
C TYR A 90 -21.24 22.93 -8.34
N VAL A 91 -22.11 22.29 -7.58
CA VAL A 91 -21.87 22.04 -6.15
C VAL A 91 -21.27 20.65 -6.00
N HIS A 92 -19.99 20.59 -5.65
CA HIS A 92 -19.30 19.32 -5.41
C HIS A 92 -19.63 18.80 -4.00
N LEU A 93 -20.42 17.72 -3.94
CA LEU A 93 -20.68 16.97 -2.72
C LEU A 93 -19.73 15.78 -2.67
N ASP A 94 -18.89 15.70 -1.64
CA ASP A 94 -18.00 14.56 -1.42
C ASP A 94 -18.34 13.87 -0.10
N GLU A 95 -18.66 12.59 -0.18
CA GLU A 95 -18.81 11.73 1.00
C GLU A 95 -17.50 11.01 1.27
N LYS A 96 -16.85 11.41 2.36
CA LYS A 96 -15.62 10.78 2.80
C LYS A 96 -15.91 9.55 3.66
N TRP A 97 -15.67 8.37 3.09
CA TRP A 97 -15.75 7.10 3.82
C TRP A 97 -14.49 6.86 4.64
N PHE A 98 -14.62 6.79 5.96
CA PHE A 98 -13.55 6.32 6.84
C PHE A 98 -13.56 4.80 6.84
N TYR A 99 -12.46 4.20 6.37
CA TYR A 99 -12.29 2.77 6.45
C TYR A 99 -11.55 2.38 7.73
N PRO A 100 -11.89 1.25 8.37
CA PRO A 100 -11.20 0.76 9.56
C PRO A 100 -9.77 0.27 9.27
N HIS A 101 -9.44 0.00 8.00
CA HIS A 101 -8.12 -0.46 7.61
C HIS A 101 -7.12 0.70 7.44
N LYS A 102 -5.88 0.48 7.90
CA LYS A 102 -4.81 1.47 7.81
C LYS A 102 -4.40 1.66 6.34
N GLU A 103 -4.34 2.91 5.87
CA GLU A 103 -3.84 3.26 4.53
C GLU A 103 -2.37 2.84 4.31
N LYS A 104 -1.62 2.75 5.41
CA LYS A 104 -0.21 2.38 5.46
C LYS A 104 -0.07 1.18 6.38
N GLN A 105 0.56 0.13 5.89
CA GLN A 105 0.86 -1.06 6.67
C GLN A 105 2.37 -1.31 6.65
N ARG A 106 2.94 -1.54 7.83
CA ARG A 106 4.36 -1.86 7.99
C ARG A 106 4.56 -3.36 7.97
N PHE A 107 5.65 -3.82 7.38
CA PHE A 107 6.09 -5.22 7.35
C PHE A 107 7.57 -5.29 7.66
N TYR A 108 7.96 -6.33 8.36
CA TYR A 108 9.33 -6.77 8.46
C TYR A 108 9.61 -7.78 7.34
N LEU A 109 10.63 -7.48 6.56
CA LEU A 109 11.01 -8.21 5.36
C LEU A 109 12.43 -8.70 5.49
N GLY A 110 12.73 -9.80 4.81
CA GLY A 110 14.11 -10.16 4.56
C GLY A 110 14.85 -9.01 3.86
N GLU A 111 16.16 -8.95 4.04
CA GLU A 111 17.04 -7.90 3.51
C GLU A 111 16.81 -7.64 2.02
N HIS A 112 16.72 -8.72 1.24
CA HIS A 112 16.52 -8.69 -0.21
C HIS A 112 15.13 -9.17 -0.64
N GLU A 113 14.17 -9.21 0.27
CA GLU A 113 12.80 -9.59 -0.07
C GLU A 113 12.05 -8.41 -0.70
N ASP A 114 11.30 -8.69 -1.76
CA ASP A 114 10.47 -7.70 -2.44
C ASP A 114 9.36 -7.18 -1.52
N ALA A 115 9.05 -5.89 -1.69
CA ALA A 115 8.00 -5.27 -0.90
C ALA A 115 6.61 -5.82 -1.31
N PRO A 116 5.72 -6.12 -0.35
CA PRO A 116 4.38 -6.59 -0.65
C PRO A 116 3.56 -5.49 -1.35
N HIS A 117 2.84 -5.88 -2.41
CA HIS A 117 1.86 -5.03 -3.06
C HIS A 117 0.50 -5.22 -2.39
N ILE A 118 -0.01 -4.17 -1.74
CA ILE A 118 -1.29 -4.22 -1.02
C ILE A 118 -2.34 -3.51 -1.84
N THR A 119 -3.39 -4.25 -2.20
CA THR A 119 -4.55 -3.71 -2.88
C THR A 119 -5.78 -3.82 -2.02
N VAL A 120 -6.66 -2.83 -2.11
CA VAL A 120 -8.01 -2.89 -1.56
C VAL A 120 -8.98 -2.62 -2.70
N LYS A 121 -10.04 -3.44 -2.77
CA LYS A 121 -11.12 -3.24 -3.73
C LYS A 121 -11.84 -1.94 -3.38
N LYS A 122 -11.97 -1.02 -4.34
CA LYS A 122 -12.81 0.17 -4.13
C LYS A 122 -14.27 -0.27 -3.93
N ARG A 123 -14.95 0.27 -2.90
CA ARG A 123 -16.42 0.24 -2.85
C ARG A 123 -16.94 1.01 -4.06
N THR A 124 -17.79 0.35 -4.83
CA THR A 124 -18.60 1.00 -5.86
C THR A 124 -20.00 1.12 -5.28
N SER A 125 -20.56 2.33 -5.25
CA SER A 125 -22.00 2.47 -5.08
C SER A 125 -22.65 1.84 -6.30
N SER A 126 -23.42 0.76 -6.12
CA SER A 126 -24.41 0.39 -7.14
C SER A 126 -25.43 1.50 -7.15
N LYS A 127 -25.55 2.19 -8.29
CA LYS A 127 -26.76 2.92 -8.65
C LYS A 127 -27.67 1.95 -9.39
#